data_AF-A0A944CIL4-F1
#
_entry.id   AF-A0A944CIL4-F1
#
_cell.length_a   1.000
_cell.length_b   1.000
_cell.length_c   1.000
_cell.angle_alpha   90.00
_cell.angle_beta   90.00
_cell.angle_gamma   90.00
#
_symmetry.space_group_name_H-M   'P 1'
#
loop_
_entity.id
_entity.type
_entity.pdbx_description
1 polymer ?
#
loop_
_entity_poly.entity_id
_entity_poly.type
_entity_poly.pdbx_seq_one_letter_code
_entity_poly.pdbx_strand_id
1 'polypeptide(L)'
;MFLYNAYVFFTLAAVILISIVQVLRHKADMTVMNGMITSMYLGMNIGLTCGILLGAVFQGDLFLSTTLSMLTGAAAGLIMGALFSAAGAIEGLMSGIMGGMMGAMLGEMLPPEKSLVLINIFLTISISTIFLFKILQQTSSYAKSLKDFVKPVLAFILLSTYLLTGTHLGKAWLDDFIHNTNHNGQHQNP
;
A
#
# COMPACT_ATOMS: atom_id res chain seq x y z
N MET A 1 -4.82 8.87 16.90
CA MET A 1 -3.69 8.48 16.01
C MET A 1 -3.46 6.96 15.84
N PHE A 2 -3.32 6.19 16.92
CA PHE A 2 -2.95 4.76 16.84
C PHE A 2 -3.90 3.88 16.01
N LEU A 3 -5.21 4.13 16.09
CA LEU A 3 -6.23 3.33 15.36
C LEU A 3 -6.06 3.39 13.84
N TYR A 4 -5.77 4.57 13.27
CA TYR A 4 -5.60 4.72 11.83
C TYR A 4 -4.31 4.02 11.35
N ASN A 5 -3.21 4.18 12.09
CA ASN A 5 -1.95 3.52 11.75
C ASN A 5 -2.13 1.98 11.80
N ALA A 6 -2.80 1.47 12.83
CA ALA A 6 -3.13 0.04 12.94
C ALA A 6 -4.00 -0.45 11.77
N TYR A 7 -4.98 0.35 11.34
CA TYR A 7 -5.80 0.05 10.17
C TYR A 7 -4.98 -0.01 8.87
N VAL A 8 -4.06 0.93 8.65
CA VAL A 8 -3.17 0.95 7.47
C VAL A 8 -2.27 -0.29 7.46
N PHE A 9 -1.62 -0.63 8.58
CA PHE A 9 -0.78 -1.82 8.64
C PHE A 9 -1.58 -3.12 8.49
N PHE A 10 -2.76 -3.20 9.10
CA PHE A 10 -3.63 -4.37 8.99
C PHE A 10 -4.08 -4.61 7.55
N THR A 11 -4.44 -3.54 6.84
CA THR A 11 -4.89 -3.61 5.44
C THR A 11 -3.75 -3.97 4.50
N LEU A 12 -2.55 -3.41 4.70
CA LEU A 12 -1.36 -3.82 3.94
C LEU A 12 -1.00 -5.29 4.21
N ALA A 13 -1.03 -5.73 5.47
CA ALA A 13 -0.78 -7.13 5.82
C ALA A 13 -1.82 -8.07 5.19
N ALA A 14 -3.10 -7.69 5.18
CA ALA A 14 -4.15 -8.44 4.53
C ALA A 14 -3.93 -8.53 3.00
N VAL A 15 -3.55 -7.43 2.33
CA VAL A 15 -3.23 -7.43 0.90
C VAL A 15 -2.04 -8.35 0.60
N ILE A 16 -1.00 -8.31 1.42
CA ILE A 16 0.17 -9.21 1.30
C ILE A 16 -0.29 -10.66 1.45
N LEU A 17 -1.03 -11.01 2.51
CA LEU A 17 -1.50 -12.38 2.76
C LEU A 17 -2.40 -12.89 1.64
N ILE A 18 -3.37 -12.10 1.18
CA ILE A 18 -4.26 -12.48 0.09
C ILE A 18 -3.46 -12.68 -1.20
N SER A 19 -2.51 -11.78 -1.48
CA SER A 19 -1.61 -11.91 -2.63
C SER A 19 -0.77 -13.19 -2.56
N ILE A 20 -0.16 -13.50 -1.40
CA ILE A 20 0.58 -14.77 -1.19
C ILE A 20 -0.31 -15.97 -1.49
N VAL A 21 -1.52 -16.01 -0.92
CA VAL A 21 -2.43 -17.14 -1.09
C VAL A 21 -2.83 -17.29 -2.56
N GLN A 22 -3.09 -16.18 -3.26
CA GLN A 22 -3.43 -16.20 -4.69
C GLN A 22 -2.28 -16.70 -5.55
N VAL A 23 -1.05 -16.25 -5.26
CA VAL A 23 0.18 -16.67 -5.91
C VAL A 23 0.38 -18.18 -5.72
N LEU A 24 0.30 -18.67 -4.49
CA LEU A 24 0.50 -20.09 -4.19
C LEU A 24 -0.53 -21.00 -4.88
N ARG A 25 -1.80 -20.55 -4.95
CA ARG A 25 -2.88 -21.33 -5.58
C ARG A 25 -2.80 -21.38 -7.11
N HIS A 26 -2.27 -20.34 -7.74
CA HIS A 26 -2.24 -20.23 -9.22
C HIS A 26 -0.82 -20.26 -9.79
N LYS A 27 0.18 -20.64 -8.99
CA LYS A 27 1.59 -20.69 -9.39
C LYS A 27 1.83 -21.55 -10.64
N ALA A 28 0.98 -22.57 -10.86
CA ALA A 28 1.08 -23.46 -12.01
C ALA A 28 0.63 -22.81 -13.34
N ASP A 29 -0.26 -21.80 -13.27
CA ASP A 29 -0.87 -21.17 -14.45
C ASP A 29 -0.23 -19.83 -14.82
N MET A 30 0.75 -19.37 -14.02
CA MET A 30 1.36 -18.05 -14.17
C MET A 30 2.71 -18.10 -14.88
N THR A 31 2.90 -17.21 -15.86
CA THR A 31 4.19 -16.99 -16.50
C THR A 31 5.17 -16.30 -15.53
N VAL A 32 6.46 -16.54 -15.72
CA VAL A 32 7.53 -15.89 -14.94
C VAL A 32 7.43 -14.36 -15.03
N MET A 33 7.06 -13.81 -16.19
CA MET A 33 6.88 -12.38 -16.42
C MET A 33 5.75 -11.79 -15.56
N ASN A 34 4.61 -12.48 -15.47
CA ASN A 34 3.48 -12.04 -14.64
C ASN A 34 3.86 -12.02 -13.16
N GLY A 35 4.67 -12.99 -12.72
CA GLY A 35 5.22 -13.03 -11.36
C GLY A 35 6.12 -11.85 -11.04
N MET A 36 7.04 -11.49 -11.95
CA MET A 36 7.96 -10.35 -11.78
C MET A 36 7.21 -9.02 -11.70
N ILE A 37 6.24 -8.79 -12.59
CA ILE A 37 5.44 -7.55 -12.57
C ILE A 37 4.63 -7.45 -11.28
N THR A 38 4.09 -8.57 -10.78
CA THR A 38 3.33 -8.55 -9.53
C THR A 38 4.22 -8.23 -8.33
N SER A 39 5.40 -8.86 -8.22
CA SER A 39 6.30 -8.61 -7.09
C SER A 39 6.77 -7.16 -7.08
N MET A 40 7.11 -6.62 -8.25
CA MET A 40 7.48 -5.22 -8.42
C MET A 40 6.35 -4.28 -7.97
N TYR A 41 5.13 -4.53 -8.46
CA TYR A 41 3.98 -3.69 -8.16
C TYR A 41 3.64 -3.70 -6.67
N LEU A 42 3.60 -4.88 -6.04
CA LEU A 42 3.28 -5.04 -4.62
C LEU A 42 4.37 -4.39 -3.75
N GLY A 43 5.65 -4.67 -4.04
CA GLY A 43 6.78 -4.07 -3.33
C GLY A 43 6.71 -2.55 -3.34
N MET A 44 6.51 -1.95 -4.53
CA MET A 44 6.40 -0.51 -4.69
C MET A 44 5.20 0.08 -3.95
N ASN A 45 4.00 -0.52 -4.05
CA ASN A 45 2.80 0.03 -3.40
C ASN A 45 2.87 -0.03 -1.87
N ILE A 46 3.39 -1.13 -1.33
CA ILE A 46 3.57 -1.29 0.12
C ILE A 46 4.64 -0.32 0.61
N GLY A 47 5.77 -0.23 -0.12
CA GLY A 47 6.82 0.74 0.17
C GLY A 47 6.31 2.19 0.19
N LEU A 48 5.56 2.59 -0.84
CA LEU A 48 4.98 3.94 -0.92
C LEU A 48 4.01 4.20 0.24
N THR A 49 3.10 3.28 0.53
CA THR A 49 2.07 3.48 1.57
C THR A 49 2.69 3.55 2.96
N CYS A 50 3.61 2.62 3.29
CA CYS A 50 4.37 2.66 4.54
C CYS A 50 5.24 3.91 4.61
N GLY A 51 5.86 4.29 3.50
CA GLY A 51 6.69 5.48 3.39
C GLY A 51 5.95 6.76 3.71
N ILE A 52 4.79 6.98 3.10
CA ILE A 52 3.99 8.18 3.34
C ILE A 52 3.51 8.23 4.79
N LEU A 53 3.11 7.08 5.35
CA LEU A 53 2.69 6.98 6.75
C LEU A 53 3.83 7.32 7.72
N LEU A 54 5.00 6.73 7.52
CA LEU A 54 6.17 6.95 8.37
C LEU A 54 6.71 8.38 8.20
N GLY A 55 6.70 8.93 6.99
CA GLY A 55 7.06 10.33 6.70
C GLY A 55 6.13 11.33 7.39
N ALA A 56 4.83 11.01 7.44
CA ALA A 56 3.85 11.84 8.14
C ALA A 56 3.94 11.75 9.68
N VAL A 57 4.34 10.60 10.22
CA VAL A 57 4.44 10.38 11.67
C VAL A 57 5.77 10.90 12.23
N PHE A 58 6.88 10.72 11.52
CA PHE A 58 8.22 11.12 11.94
C PHE A 58 8.69 12.41 11.25
N GLN A 59 7.81 13.41 11.16
CA GLN A 59 8.18 14.72 10.60
C GLN A 59 9.36 15.32 11.39
N GLY A 60 10.46 15.60 10.69
CA GLY A 60 11.70 16.14 11.26
C GLY A 60 12.90 15.19 11.24
N ASP A 61 12.70 13.88 11.03
CA ASP A 61 13.79 12.91 10.88
C ASP A 61 13.60 12.05 9.62
N LEU A 62 13.87 12.67 8.46
CA LEU A 62 13.73 12.04 7.14
C LEU A 62 14.59 10.78 7.02
N PHE A 63 15.76 10.74 7.67
CA PHE A 63 16.66 9.60 7.61
C PHE A 63 16.03 8.37 8.25
N LEU A 64 15.46 8.52 9.45
CA LEU A 64 14.81 7.43 10.17
C LEU A 64 13.56 6.95 9.41
N SER A 65 12.73 7.88 8.95
CA SER A 65 11.53 7.55 8.16
C SER A 65 11.88 6.79 6.88
N THR A 66 12.84 7.28 6.10
CA THR A 66 13.26 6.66 4.84
C THR A 66 13.83 5.26 5.08
N THR A 67 14.67 5.08 6.11
CA THR A 67 15.32 3.79 6.39
C THR A 67 14.28 2.71 6.76
N LEU A 68 13.32 3.03 7.64
CA LEU A 68 12.25 2.10 8.00
C LEU A 68 11.32 1.80 6.81
N SER A 69 11.05 2.81 5.99
CA SER A 69 10.20 2.68 4.80
C SER A 69 10.84 1.80 3.73
N MET A 70 12.14 1.97 3.48
CA MET A 70 12.90 1.11 2.59
C MET A 70 12.92 -0.33 3.08
N LEU A 71 13.17 -0.57 4.38
CA LEU A 71 13.20 -1.92 4.96
C LEU A 71 11.85 -2.63 4.81
N THR A 72 10.75 -1.95 5.14
CA THR A 72 9.40 -2.53 5.05
C THR A 72 8.99 -2.81 3.60
N GLY A 73 9.24 -1.88 2.67
CA GLY A 73 8.99 -2.07 1.25
C GLY A 73 9.86 -3.18 0.64
N ALA A 74 11.15 -3.19 0.94
CA ALA A 74 12.10 -4.21 0.47
C ALA A 74 11.72 -5.61 0.96
N ALA A 75 11.39 -5.75 2.25
CA ALA A 75 10.98 -7.04 2.82
C ALA A 75 9.70 -7.56 2.15
N ALA A 76 8.68 -6.70 1.99
CA ALA A 76 7.44 -7.10 1.34
C ALA A 76 7.66 -7.51 -0.13
N GLY A 77 8.42 -6.72 -0.90
CA GLY A 77 8.74 -7.00 -2.30
C GLY A 77 9.59 -8.26 -2.48
N LEU A 78 10.59 -8.47 -1.62
CA LEU A 78 11.43 -9.67 -1.64
C LEU A 78 10.62 -10.94 -1.34
N ILE A 79 9.76 -10.91 -0.31
CA ILE A 79 8.92 -12.06 0.04
C ILE A 79 7.99 -12.40 -1.13
N MET A 80 7.34 -11.41 -1.75
CA MET A 80 6.46 -11.64 -2.90
C MET A 80 7.22 -12.18 -4.11
N GLY A 81 8.37 -11.60 -4.42
CA GLY A 81 9.16 -12.00 -5.58
C GLY A 81 9.79 -13.38 -5.44
N ALA A 82 10.26 -13.72 -4.24
CA ALA A 82 10.86 -15.03 -3.94
C ALA A 82 9.88 -16.19 -4.15
N LEU A 83 8.57 -15.96 -4.03
CA LEU A 83 7.55 -16.98 -4.31
C LEU A 83 7.48 -17.35 -5.81
N PHE A 84 7.96 -16.49 -6.71
CA PHE A 84 7.94 -16.72 -8.15
C PHE A 84 9.30 -17.14 -8.69
N SER A 85 10.31 -16.26 -8.56
CA SER A 85 11.63 -16.46 -9.15
C SER A 85 12.67 -15.58 -8.45
N ALA A 86 13.95 -15.96 -8.55
CA ALA A 86 15.04 -15.12 -8.06
C ALA A 86 15.06 -13.73 -8.71
N ALA A 87 14.75 -13.65 -10.02
CA ALA A 87 14.62 -12.38 -10.73
C ALA A 87 13.46 -11.53 -10.17
N GLY A 88 12.30 -12.14 -9.90
CA GLY A 88 11.16 -11.46 -9.29
C GLY A 88 11.45 -10.95 -7.86
N ALA A 89 12.28 -11.67 -7.10
CA ALA A 89 12.74 -11.24 -5.77
C ALA A 89 13.59 -9.97 -5.85
N ILE A 90 14.50 -9.89 -6.83
CA ILE A 90 15.35 -8.71 -7.06
C ILE A 90 14.49 -7.51 -7.51
N GLU A 91 13.60 -7.72 -8.48
CA GLU A 91 12.65 -6.68 -8.94
C GLU A 91 11.76 -6.17 -7.80
N GLY A 92 11.22 -7.09 -6.99
CA GLY A 92 10.40 -6.76 -5.83
C GLY A 92 11.18 -5.99 -4.76
N LEU A 93 12.40 -6.42 -4.44
CA LEU A 93 13.26 -5.73 -3.47
C LEU A 93 13.61 -4.32 -3.96
N MET A 94 14.08 -4.18 -5.20
CA MET A 94 14.51 -2.89 -5.75
C MET A 94 13.35 -1.90 -5.85
N SER A 95 12.20 -2.34 -6.34
CA SER A 95 11.00 -1.52 -6.40
C SER A 95 10.45 -1.16 -5.02
N GLY A 96 10.58 -2.06 -4.03
CA GLY A 96 10.20 -1.80 -2.65
C GLY A 96 11.08 -0.73 -1.99
N ILE A 97 12.39 -0.79 -2.19
CA ILE A 97 13.33 0.26 -1.74
C ILE A 97 12.97 1.59 -2.40
N MET A 98 12.79 1.60 -3.73
CA MET A 98 12.47 2.82 -4.49
C MET A 98 11.14 3.43 -4.03
N GLY A 99 10.11 2.60 -3.85
CA GLY A 99 8.80 3.02 -3.37
C GLY A 99 8.84 3.54 -1.93
N GLY A 100 9.59 2.88 -1.06
CA GLY A 100 9.80 3.30 0.34
C GLY A 100 10.47 4.67 0.44
N MET A 101 11.51 4.90 -0.35
CA MET A 101 12.22 6.18 -0.39
C MET A 101 11.33 7.32 -0.90
N MET A 102 10.66 7.10 -2.03
CA MET A 102 9.75 8.08 -2.60
C MET A 102 8.56 8.37 -1.67
N GLY A 103 8.04 7.34 -0.99
CA GLY A 103 6.94 7.47 -0.05
C GLY A 103 7.31 8.31 1.18
N ALA A 104 8.48 8.06 1.77
CA ALA A 104 8.97 8.82 2.93
C ALA A 104 9.14 10.30 2.60
N MET A 105 9.73 10.61 1.44
CA MET A 105 9.89 11.98 0.96
C MET A 105 8.54 12.67 0.74
N LEU A 106 7.55 11.98 0.14
CA LEU A 106 6.20 12.52 -0.03
C LEU A 106 5.48 12.73 1.31
N GLY A 107 5.67 11.83 2.27
CA GLY A 107 5.06 11.93 3.60
C GLY A 107 5.59 13.10 4.43
N GLU A 108 6.88 13.43 4.29
CA GLU A 108 7.51 14.57 4.97
C GLU A 108 7.12 15.90 4.32
N MET A 109 7.18 15.98 2.98
CA MET A 109 6.96 17.24 2.26
C MET A 109 5.50 17.70 2.23
N LEU A 110 4.54 16.79 2.40
CA LEU A 110 3.12 17.14 2.38
C LEU A 110 2.60 17.51 3.79
N PRO A 111 1.68 18.48 3.88
CA PRO A 111 0.90 18.68 5.10
C PRO A 111 0.19 17.39 5.52
N PRO A 112 0.01 17.12 6.82
CA PRO A 112 -0.60 15.88 7.32
C PRO A 112 -1.96 15.56 6.68
N GLU A 113 -2.77 16.60 6.44
CA GLU A 113 -4.06 16.52 5.77
C GLU A 113 -3.99 15.92 4.36
N LYS A 114 -3.00 16.35 3.57
CA LYS A 114 -2.81 15.89 2.18
C LYS A 114 -2.15 14.52 2.16
N SER A 115 -1.26 14.25 3.12
CA SER A 115 -0.63 12.95 3.31
C SER A 115 -1.66 11.85 3.58
N LEU A 116 -2.68 12.12 4.42
CA LEU A 116 -3.79 11.18 4.66
C LEU A 116 -4.61 10.85 3.41
N VAL A 117 -4.90 11.85 2.58
CA VAL A 117 -5.60 11.62 1.30
C VAL A 117 -4.75 10.72 0.41
N LEU A 118 -3.44 10.95 0.37
CA LEU A 118 -2.51 10.17 -0.43
C LEU A 118 -2.40 8.73 0.07
N ILE A 119 -2.31 8.50 1.38
CA ILE A 119 -2.33 7.16 1.99
C ILE A 119 -3.62 6.42 1.61
N ASN A 120 -4.77 7.08 1.68
CA ASN A 120 -6.04 6.47 1.27
C ASN A 120 -6.06 6.09 -0.21
N ILE A 121 -5.52 6.94 -1.09
CA ILE A 121 -5.38 6.63 -2.52
C ILE A 121 -4.48 5.39 -2.72
N PHE A 122 -3.32 5.34 -2.07
CA PHE A 122 -2.40 4.20 -2.23
C PHE A 122 -2.91 2.90 -1.61
N LEU A 123 -3.65 2.96 -0.50
CA LEU A 123 -4.36 1.79 0.04
C LEU A 123 -5.41 1.27 -0.94
N THR A 124 -6.13 2.18 -1.58
CA THR A 124 -7.14 1.86 -2.59
C THR A 124 -6.50 1.18 -3.80
N ILE A 125 -5.39 1.73 -4.29
CA ILE A 125 -4.58 1.12 -5.36
C ILE A 125 -4.06 -0.26 -4.93
N SER A 126 -3.62 -0.40 -3.68
CA SER A 126 -3.15 -1.68 -3.12
C SER A 126 -4.24 -2.75 -3.10
N ILE A 127 -5.50 -2.40 -2.82
CA ILE A 127 -6.62 -3.35 -2.90
C ILE A 127 -6.94 -3.71 -4.36
N SER A 128 -6.79 -2.75 -5.28
CA SER A 128 -7.01 -2.99 -6.71
C SER A 128 -6.09 -4.08 -7.30
N THR A 129 -4.93 -4.32 -6.68
CA THR A 129 -3.97 -5.36 -7.09
C THR A 129 -4.54 -6.75 -7.08
N ILE A 130 -5.39 -7.06 -6.10
CA ILE A 130 -6.03 -8.35 -5.94
C ILE A 130 -6.89 -8.65 -7.18
N PHE A 131 -7.45 -7.61 -7.80
CA PHE A 131 -8.20 -7.70 -9.04
C PHE A 131 -7.31 -7.78 -10.27
N LEU A 132 -6.23 -6.99 -10.31
CA LEU A 132 -5.25 -7.04 -11.39
C LEU A 132 -4.66 -8.45 -11.55
N PHE A 133 -4.41 -9.12 -10.43
CA PHE A 133 -3.91 -10.50 -10.38
C PHE A 133 -4.88 -11.48 -11.05
N LYS A 134 -6.18 -11.30 -10.82
CA LYS A 134 -7.24 -12.12 -11.43
C LYS A 134 -7.37 -11.90 -12.93
N ILE A 135 -7.14 -10.67 -13.40
CA ILE A 135 -7.15 -10.31 -14.84
C ILE A 135 -5.91 -10.88 -15.54
N LEU A 136 -4.72 -10.76 -14.94
CA LEU A 136 -3.46 -11.28 -15.51
C LEU A 136 -3.50 -12.81 -15.72
N GLN A 137 -4.28 -13.53 -14.92
CA GLN A 137 -4.49 -14.98 -15.05
C GLN A 137 -5.42 -15.36 -16.22
N GLN A 138 -6.29 -14.46 -16.69
CA GLN A 138 -7.31 -14.77 -17.71
C GLN A 138 -6.83 -14.65 -19.17
N THR A 139 -5.53 -14.53 -19.42
CA THR A 139 -4.96 -14.24 -20.75
C THR A 139 -5.22 -15.31 -21.84
N SER A 140 -5.82 -16.46 -21.52
CA SER A 140 -6.18 -17.51 -22.50
C SER A 140 -7.65 -17.52 -22.96
N SER A 141 -8.53 -16.67 -22.42
CA SER A 141 -9.93 -16.61 -22.90
C SER A 141 -10.45 -15.19 -22.93
N TYR A 142 -10.44 -14.61 -24.13
CA TYR A 142 -11.03 -13.31 -24.43
C TYR A 142 -12.51 -13.30 -24.01
N ALA A 143 -12.92 -12.26 -23.28
CA ALA A 143 -14.20 -12.08 -22.64
C ALA A 143 -15.40 -12.44 -23.55
N LYS A 144 -16.25 -13.37 -23.09
CA LYS A 144 -17.47 -13.78 -23.81
C LYS A 144 -18.80 -13.42 -23.12
N SER A 145 -18.81 -12.76 -21.95
CA SER A 145 -20.08 -12.49 -21.25
C SER A 145 -20.09 -11.24 -20.35
N LEU A 146 -21.21 -10.51 -20.35
CA LEU A 146 -21.55 -9.41 -19.43
C LEU A 146 -21.39 -9.79 -17.94
N LYS A 147 -21.43 -11.09 -17.60
CA LYS A 147 -21.20 -11.60 -16.24
C LYS A 147 -19.76 -11.40 -15.74
N ASP A 148 -18.79 -11.23 -16.65
CA ASP A 148 -17.41 -10.91 -16.29
C ASP A 148 -17.18 -9.42 -15.99
N PHE A 149 -18.09 -8.54 -16.41
CA PHE A 149 -18.08 -7.12 -16.07
C PHE A 149 -18.64 -6.83 -14.66
N VAL A 150 -19.38 -7.78 -14.07
CA VAL A 150 -19.92 -7.65 -12.70
C VAL A 150 -18.81 -7.75 -11.65
N LYS A 151 -17.75 -8.53 -11.92
CA LYS A 151 -16.59 -8.70 -11.01
C LYS A 151 -15.80 -7.39 -10.80
N PRO A 152 -15.42 -6.62 -11.84
CA PRO A 152 -14.78 -5.32 -11.67
C PRO A 152 -15.73 -4.25 -11.12
N VAL A 153 -17.04 -4.31 -11.41
CA VAL A 153 -18.02 -3.36 -10.84
C VAL A 153 -18.21 -3.59 -9.33
N LEU A 154 -18.30 -4.84 -8.88
CA LEU A 154 -18.33 -5.18 -7.44
C LEU A 154 -17.03 -4.74 -6.75
N ALA A 155 -15.89 -4.92 -7.41
CA ALA A 155 -14.59 -4.42 -6.95
C ALA A 155 -14.62 -2.91 -6.74
N PHE A 156 -15.16 -2.18 -7.72
CA PHE A 156 -15.27 -0.73 -7.69
C PHE A 156 -16.16 -0.24 -6.54
N ILE A 157 -17.26 -0.96 -6.27
CA ILE A 157 -18.14 -0.68 -5.13
C ILE A 157 -17.40 -0.92 -3.81
N LEU A 158 -16.72 -2.06 -3.67
CA LEU A 158 -15.94 -2.42 -2.47
C LEU A 158 -14.84 -1.38 -2.18
N LEU A 159 -14.15 -0.97 -3.24
CA LEU A 159 -13.05 0.00 -3.25
C LEU A 159 -13.56 1.42 -2.96
N SER A 160 -14.77 1.76 -3.41
CA SER A 160 -15.46 3.00 -3.07
C SER A 160 -15.93 3.03 -1.59
N THR A 161 -16.50 1.94 -1.07
CA THR A 161 -16.85 1.83 0.36
C THR A 161 -15.62 1.85 1.27
N TYR A 162 -14.51 1.30 0.79
CA TYR A 162 -13.23 1.34 1.51
C TYR A 162 -12.66 2.76 1.56
N LEU A 163 -12.72 3.52 0.46
CA LEU A 163 -12.37 4.95 0.43
C LEU A 163 -13.20 5.78 1.40
N LEU A 164 -14.51 5.51 1.48
CA LEU A 164 -15.40 6.19 2.43
C LEU A 164 -15.05 5.86 3.88
N THR A 165 -14.69 4.60 4.17
CA THR A 165 -14.23 4.18 5.50
C THR A 165 -12.90 4.84 5.87
N GLY A 166 -11.93 4.84 4.95
CA GLY A 166 -10.61 5.44 5.15
C GLY A 166 -10.64 6.95 5.31
N THR A 167 -11.54 7.65 4.60
CA THR A 167 -11.74 9.09 4.76
C THR A 167 -12.40 9.45 6.09
N HIS A 168 -13.29 8.60 6.61
CA HIS A 168 -13.90 8.80 7.92
C HIS A 168 -12.90 8.60 9.08
N LEU A 169 -12.07 7.55 8.99
CA LEU A 169 -11.00 7.27 9.97
C LEU A 169 -9.85 8.30 9.90
N GLY A 170 -9.54 8.80 8.70
CA GLY A 170 -8.53 9.84 8.50
C GLY A 170 -8.90 11.17 9.14
N LYS A 171 -10.19 11.55 9.11
CA LYS A 171 -10.68 12.76 9.80
C LYS A 171 -10.49 12.66 11.32
N ALA A 172 -10.83 11.52 11.91
CA ALA A 172 -10.60 11.27 13.34
C ALA A 172 -9.10 11.31 13.72
N TRP A 173 -8.21 10.85 12.85
CA TRP A 173 -6.76 10.99 13.08
C TRP A 173 -6.30 12.45 13.01
N LEU A 174 -6.81 13.22 12.06
CA LEU A 174 -6.47 14.63 11.89
C LEU A 174 -6.94 15.47 13.08
N ASP A 175 -8.15 15.24 13.55
CA ASP A 175 -8.70 15.92 14.72
C ASP A 175 -7.87 15.61 15.98
N ASP A 176 -7.47 14.34 16.18
CA ASP A 176 -6.52 13.95 17.23
C ASP A 176 -5.15 14.62 17.08
N PHE A 177 -4.64 14.76 15.85
CA PHE A 177 -3.34 15.38 15.57
C PHE A 177 -3.34 16.86 15.91
N ILE A 178 -4.38 17.58 15.48
CA ILE A 178 -4.56 19.01 15.76
C ILE A 178 -4.79 19.24 17.26
N HIS A 179 -5.55 18.38 17.93
CA HIS A 179 -5.78 18.48 19.37
C HIS A 179 -4.49 18.29 20.18
N ASN A 180 -3.64 17.32 19.79
CA ASN A 180 -2.38 17.03 20.48
C ASN A 180 -1.29 18.09 20.20
N THR A 181 -1.27 18.69 19.00
CA THR A 181 -0.37 19.82 18.71
C THR A 181 -0.79 21.10 19.44
N ASN A 182 -2.09 21.39 19.55
CA ASN A 182 -2.58 22.57 20.28
C ASN A 182 -2.34 22.47 21.79
N HIS A 183 -2.44 21.29 22.40
CA HIS A 183 -2.12 21.09 23.82
C HIS A 183 -0.63 21.29 24.13
N ASN A 184 0.26 20.89 23.23
CA ASN A 184 1.71 21.09 23.41
C ASN A 184 2.15 22.55 23.13
N GLY A 185 1.39 23.30 22.34
CA GLY A 185 1.63 24.73 22.09
C GLY A 185 1.29 25.65 23.27
N GLN A 186 0.40 25.24 24.20
CA GLN A 186 0.06 26.05 25.38
C GLN A 186 1.03 25.90 26.56
N HIS A 187 1.95 24.94 26.52
CA HIS A 187 2.99 24.77 27.54
C HIS A 187 4.35 25.40 27.16
N GLN A 188 4.46 26.05 26.00
CA GLN A 188 5.71 26.66 25.50
C GLN A 188 5.71 28.21 25.45
N ASN A 189 4.76 28.87 26.11
CA ASN A 189 4.87 30.32 26.35
C ASN A 189 5.37 30.59 27.78
N PRO A 190 6.65 30.99 27.97
CA PRO A 190 7.08 31.68 29.18
C PRO A 190 6.49 33.10 29.28
#